data_AF-A0A963MDI0-F1
#
_entry.id   AF-A0A963MDI0-F1
#
_cell.length_a   1.000
_cell.length_b   1.000
_cell.length_c   1.000
_cell.angle_alpha   90.00
_cell.angle_beta   90.00
_cell.angle_gamma   90.00
#
_symmetry.space_group_name_H-M   'P 1'
#
loop_
_entity.id
_entity.type
_entity.pdbx_description
1 polymer ?
#
loop_
_entity_poly.entity_id
_entity_poly.type
_entity_poly.pdbx_seq_one_letter_code
_entity_poly.pdbx_strand_id
1 'polypeptide(L)'
;MSTFVQAPPYQPKHKIRVVTAASLFDGHDAAINIMRRIIQSTGAEVVHLGHDRSVEEVVDTAIQEDAHAIAMTSYQGGHMEYFKYMHDLLKEKGAGHIKIFGGGGGTILPEEIKELQDYGITRIYHPDDGRSMGLQGMINDLLEKSDFDLSGQLNGEVKALSPDNPGAIARTISVAENHPDLYAK
;
A
#
# COMPACT_ATOMS: atom_id res chain seq x y z
N MET A 1 33.96 -11.77 -5.39
CA MET A 1 32.71 -11.29 -6.01
C MET A 1 31.58 -12.14 -5.45
N SER A 2 30.80 -11.61 -4.51
CA SER A 2 29.61 -12.31 -4.01
C SER A 2 28.52 -12.11 -5.06
N THR A 3 28.12 -13.19 -5.73
CA THR A 3 26.91 -13.18 -6.56
C THR A 3 25.72 -13.03 -5.63
N PHE A 4 25.20 -11.82 -5.52
CA PHE A 4 23.90 -11.58 -4.88
C PHE A 4 22.86 -12.37 -5.69
N VAL A 5 22.45 -13.52 -5.16
CA VAL A 5 21.31 -14.25 -5.69
C VAL A 5 20.08 -13.43 -5.32
N GLN A 6 19.53 -12.70 -6.30
CA GLN A 6 18.30 -11.97 -6.12
C GLN A 6 17.19 -12.97 -5.75
N ALA A 7 16.48 -12.73 -4.64
CA ALA A 7 15.39 -13.57 -4.23
C ALA A 7 14.38 -13.73 -5.40
N PRO A 8 13.83 -14.93 -5.66
CA PRO A 8 12.82 -15.08 -6.70
C PRO A 8 11.59 -14.21 -6.36
N PRO A 9 10.90 -13.62 -7.35
CA PRO A 9 9.70 -12.84 -7.10
C PRO A 9 8.60 -13.67 -6.45
N TYR A 10 7.95 -13.11 -5.42
CA TYR A 10 6.75 -13.68 -4.82
C TYR A 10 5.66 -13.90 -5.88
N GLN A 11 4.81 -14.90 -5.68
CA GLN A 11 3.69 -15.19 -6.57
C GLN A 11 2.38 -14.93 -5.81
N PRO A 12 1.72 -13.77 -6.04
CA PRO A 12 0.44 -13.46 -5.41
C PRO A 12 -0.64 -14.49 -5.73
N LYS A 13 -1.45 -14.83 -4.72
CA LYS A 13 -2.63 -15.68 -4.86
C LYS A 13 -3.87 -14.89 -5.28
N HIS A 14 -3.95 -13.62 -4.86
CA HIS A 14 -5.03 -12.71 -5.22
C HIS A 14 -4.49 -11.56 -6.09
N LYS A 15 -5.40 -10.84 -6.75
CA LYS A 15 -5.05 -9.61 -7.48
C LYS A 15 -4.77 -8.48 -6.51
N ILE A 16 -3.52 -8.32 -6.12
CA ILE A 16 -3.09 -7.27 -5.19
C ILE A 16 -3.01 -5.94 -5.93
N ARG A 17 -3.65 -4.92 -5.37
CA ARG A 17 -3.56 -3.52 -5.82
C ARG A 17 -2.85 -2.66 -4.80
N VAL A 18 -1.84 -1.91 -5.23
CA VAL A 18 -0.99 -1.07 -4.38
C VAL A 18 -1.02 0.38 -4.85
N VAL A 19 -1.40 1.30 -3.96
CA VAL A 19 -1.26 2.74 -4.21
C VAL A 19 0.17 3.16 -3.85
N THR A 20 0.83 3.90 -4.73
CA THR A 20 2.22 4.36 -4.51
C THR A 20 2.36 5.87 -4.66
N ALA A 21 3.00 6.52 -3.70
CA ALA A 21 3.28 7.96 -3.77
C ALA A 21 4.50 8.38 -2.92
N ALA A 22 4.98 9.61 -3.10
CA ALA A 22 5.84 10.30 -2.13
C ALA A 22 5.02 11.27 -1.28
N SER A 23 5.45 11.52 -0.04
CA SER A 23 4.72 12.33 0.94
C SER A 23 4.56 13.80 0.51
N LEU A 24 3.74 14.55 1.25
CA LEU A 24 3.49 15.97 1.00
C LEU A 24 4.79 16.77 1.06
N PHE A 25 4.96 17.68 0.09
CA PHE A 25 6.17 18.48 -0.16
C PHE A 25 7.45 17.68 -0.37
N ASP A 26 7.34 16.38 -0.65
CA ASP A 26 8.48 15.53 -0.96
C ASP A 26 8.58 15.29 -2.47
N GLY A 27 9.62 15.85 -3.10
CA GLY A 27 9.96 15.63 -4.51
C GLY A 27 10.84 14.39 -4.77
N HIS A 28 11.21 13.62 -3.74
CA HIS A 28 12.12 12.47 -3.88
C HIS A 28 11.40 11.22 -4.40
N ASP A 29 11.02 11.24 -5.67
CA ASP A 29 10.26 10.17 -6.31
C ASP A 29 11.14 9.02 -6.85
N ALA A 30 12.46 9.16 -6.84
CA ALA A 30 13.38 8.19 -7.42
C ALA A 30 13.24 6.81 -6.75
N ALA A 31 13.14 6.77 -5.43
CA ALA A 31 12.99 5.53 -4.67
C ALA A 31 11.64 4.85 -4.97
N ILE A 32 10.53 5.58 -4.88
CA ILE A 32 9.20 5.00 -5.12
C ILE A 32 9.03 4.55 -6.59
N ASN A 33 9.66 5.24 -7.55
CA ASN A 33 9.70 4.84 -8.95
C ASN A 33 10.41 3.50 -9.18
N ILE A 34 11.47 3.20 -8.43
CA ILE A 34 12.13 1.88 -8.49
C ILE A 34 11.23 0.83 -7.84
N MET A 35 10.72 1.10 -6.63
CA MET A 35 9.89 0.14 -5.89
C MET A 35 8.64 -0.25 -6.68
N ARG A 36 7.93 0.71 -7.27
CA ARG A 36 6.71 0.42 -8.06
C ARG A 36 6.97 -0.45 -9.29
N ARG A 37 8.14 -0.31 -9.93
CA ARG A 37 8.50 -1.15 -11.09
C ARG A 37 8.68 -2.59 -10.66
N ILE A 38 9.29 -2.81 -9.49
CA ILE A 38 9.50 -4.14 -8.93
C ILE A 38 8.15 -4.74 -8.51
N ILE A 39 7.29 -3.97 -7.81
CA ILE A 39 5.92 -4.35 -7.46
C ILE A 39 5.15 -4.81 -8.70
N GLN A 40 5.15 -3.99 -9.76
CA GLN A 40 4.48 -4.30 -11.02
C GLN A 40 5.06 -5.56 -11.69
N SER A 41 6.39 -5.68 -11.76
CA SER A 41 7.04 -6.87 -12.34
C SER A 41 6.81 -8.16 -11.55
N THR A 42 6.45 -8.05 -10.27
CA THR A 42 6.10 -9.19 -9.40
C THR A 42 4.63 -9.60 -9.56
N GLY A 43 3.82 -8.85 -10.32
CA GLY A 43 2.46 -9.22 -10.70
C GLY A 43 1.35 -8.48 -9.97
N ALA A 44 1.66 -7.43 -9.20
CA ALA A 44 0.66 -6.58 -8.56
C ALA A 44 0.27 -5.38 -9.44
N GLU A 45 -0.98 -4.93 -9.32
CA GLU A 45 -1.47 -3.71 -9.94
C GLU A 45 -0.99 -2.49 -9.15
N VAL A 46 -0.50 -1.46 -9.86
CA VAL A 46 0.01 -0.25 -9.21
C VAL A 46 -0.77 0.98 -9.66
N VAL A 47 -1.37 1.66 -8.69
CA VAL A 47 -1.95 3.00 -8.85
C VAL A 47 -0.90 4.01 -8.37
N HIS A 48 -0.22 4.65 -9.30
CA HIS A 48 0.88 5.56 -8.97
C HIS A 48 0.45 7.03 -9.00
N LEU A 49 0.55 7.70 -7.86
CA LEU A 49 0.15 9.10 -7.71
C LEU A 49 1.30 10.10 -7.92
N GLY A 50 2.53 9.62 -8.08
CA GLY A 50 3.72 10.48 -8.19
C GLY A 50 4.21 10.98 -6.83
N HIS A 51 4.48 12.27 -6.73
CA HIS A 51 5.07 12.91 -5.55
C HIS A 51 4.23 14.09 -5.06
N ASP A 52 4.60 14.67 -3.92
CA ASP A 52 3.89 15.81 -3.30
C ASP A 52 2.41 15.53 -3.04
N ARG A 53 2.11 14.44 -2.32
CA ARG A 53 0.73 14.01 -2.04
C ARG A 53 0.34 14.20 -0.59
N SER A 54 -0.80 14.86 -0.39
CA SER A 54 -1.43 14.94 0.93
C SER A 54 -1.92 13.56 1.40
N VAL A 55 -2.07 13.40 2.71
CA VAL A 55 -2.62 12.15 3.28
C VAL A 55 -4.04 11.89 2.74
N GLU A 56 -4.85 12.94 2.64
CA GLU A 56 -6.24 12.84 2.17
C GLU A 56 -6.31 12.32 0.73
N GLU A 57 -5.51 12.87 -0.20
CA GLU A 57 -5.46 12.38 -1.58
C GLU A 57 -5.08 10.89 -1.67
N VAL A 58 -4.08 10.47 -0.89
CA VAL A 58 -3.60 9.08 -0.90
C VAL A 58 -4.67 8.14 -0.33
N VAL A 59 -5.29 8.52 0.78
CA VAL A 59 -6.34 7.71 1.44
C VAL A 59 -7.58 7.60 0.56
N ASP A 60 -8.04 8.71 -0.02
CA ASP A 60 -9.23 8.68 -0.88
C ASP A 60 -9.01 7.84 -2.12
N THR A 61 -7.83 7.95 -2.74
CA THR A 61 -7.45 7.07 -3.86
C THR A 61 -7.45 5.61 -3.42
N ALA A 62 -6.81 5.28 -2.29
CA ALA A 62 -6.73 3.90 -1.82
C ALA A 62 -8.10 3.27 -1.53
N ILE A 63 -9.05 4.07 -1.03
CA ILE A 63 -10.43 3.63 -0.80
C ILE A 63 -11.18 3.44 -2.11
N GLN A 64 -11.07 4.41 -3.04
CA GLN A 64 -11.76 4.35 -4.34
C GLN A 64 -11.26 3.20 -5.22
N GLU A 65 -9.98 2.85 -5.08
CA GLU A 65 -9.35 1.74 -5.80
C GLU A 65 -9.48 0.39 -5.06
N ASP A 66 -10.09 0.39 -3.86
CA ASP A 66 -10.19 -0.76 -2.95
C ASP A 66 -8.83 -1.48 -2.83
N ALA A 67 -7.79 -0.69 -2.53
CA ALA A 67 -6.41 -1.14 -2.55
C ALA A 67 -6.12 -2.08 -1.37
N HIS A 68 -5.20 -3.01 -1.58
CA HIS A 68 -4.73 -3.89 -0.50
C HIS A 68 -3.70 -3.16 0.37
N ALA A 69 -2.91 -2.28 -0.25
CA ALA A 69 -1.83 -1.59 0.40
C ALA A 69 -1.58 -0.19 -0.17
N ILE A 70 -0.98 0.65 0.66
CA ILE A 70 -0.34 1.91 0.33
C ILE A 70 1.15 1.75 0.57
N ALA A 71 1.99 2.12 -0.40
CA ALA A 71 3.43 2.17 -0.25
C ALA A 71 3.94 3.59 -0.49
N MET A 72 4.56 4.17 0.54
CA MET A 72 4.98 5.57 0.54
C MET A 72 6.48 5.74 0.68
N THR A 73 7.01 6.80 0.10
CA THR A 73 8.33 7.32 0.49
C THR A 73 8.23 8.67 1.17
N SER A 74 9.02 8.90 2.22
CA SER A 74 9.12 10.19 2.90
C SER A 74 10.57 10.52 3.26
N TYR A 75 11.14 11.49 2.56
CA TYR A 75 12.52 11.93 2.71
C TYR A 75 12.66 13.35 3.28
N GLN A 76 11.57 14.11 3.40
CA GLN A 76 11.57 15.50 3.89
C GLN A 76 11.29 15.66 5.39
N GLY A 77 11.05 14.56 6.11
CA GLY A 77 10.62 14.59 7.52
C GLY A 77 9.10 14.76 7.67
N GLY A 78 8.63 14.89 8.91
CA GLY A 78 7.19 14.91 9.22
C GLY A 78 6.48 13.56 9.00
N HIS A 79 7.25 12.49 8.78
CA HIS A 79 6.76 11.14 8.54
C HIS A 79 5.96 10.60 9.73
N MET A 80 6.31 10.97 10.96
CA MET A 80 5.61 10.54 12.16
C MET A 80 4.14 10.95 12.13
N GLU A 81 3.89 12.24 11.95
CA GLU A 81 2.54 12.81 11.87
C GLU A 81 1.83 12.32 10.61
N TYR A 82 2.53 12.29 9.47
CA TYR A 82 1.97 11.89 8.19
C TYR A 82 1.44 10.45 8.22
N PHE A 83 2.23 9.49 8.70
CA PHE A 83 1.81 8.08 8.76
C PHE A 83 0.74 7.84 9.81
N LYS A 84 0.84 8.46 11.00
CA LYS A 84 -0.20 8.34 12.03
C LYS A 84 -1.53 8.89 11.54
N TYR A 85 -1.51 10.06 10.89
CA TYR A 85 -2.72 10.65 10.32
C TYR A 85 -3.32 9.77 9.22
N MET A 86 -2.50 9.18 8.35
CA MET A 86 -2.96 8.24 7.32
C MET A 86 -3.67 7.02 7.94
N HIS A 87 -3.07 6.43 8.97
CA HIS A 87 -3.65 5.29 9.67
C HIS A 87 -5.00 5.64 10.32
N ASP A 88 -5.08 6.81 10.97
CA ASP A 88 -6.30 7.24 11.66
C ASP A 88 -7.41 7.58 10.66
N LEU A 89 -7.08 8.24 9.55
CA LEU A 89 -8.04 8.59 8.51
C LEU A 89 -8.59 7.34 7.78
N LEU A 90 -7.75 6.33 7.53
CA LEU A 90 -8.23 5.04 7.00
C LEU A 90 -9.19 4.36 7.98
N LYS A 91 -8.89 4.38 9.28
CA LYS A 91 -9.79 3.81 10.30
C LYS A 91 -11.11 4.58 10.37
N GLU A 92 -11.06 5.90 10.37
CA GLU A 92 -12.25 6.78 10.38
C GLU A 92 -13.16 6.51 9.17
N LYS A 93 -12.57 6.34 7.98
CA LYS A 93 -13.30 6.04 6.74
C LYS A 93 -13.65 4.56 6.55
N GLY A 94 -13.49 3.72 7.58
CA GLY A 94 -13.85 2.29 7.52
C GLY A 94 -12.92 1.42 6.66
N ALA A 95 -11.76 1.94 6.26
CA ALA A 95 -10.79 1.30 5.38
C ALA A 95 -9.54 0.79 6.14
N GLY A 96 -9.67 0.44 7.42
CA GLY A 96 -8.56 -0.05 8.24
C GLY A 96 -7.95 -1.40 7.80
N HIS A 97 -8.51 -2.03 6.76
CA HIS A 97 -7.96 -3.24 6.15
C HIS A 97 -6.74 -2.94 5.25
N ILE A 98 -6.65 -1.71 4.71
CA ILE A 98 -5.56 -1.29 3.82
C ILE A 98 -4.25 -1.23 4.60
N LYS A 99 -3.23 -1.95 4.13
CA LYS A 99 -1.92 -2.03 4.79
C LYS A 99 -1.06 -0.82 4.42
N ILE A 100 -0.34 -0.26 5.38
CA ILE A 100 0.54 0.91 5.13
C ILE A 100 1.99 0.47 5.19
N PHE A 101 2.73 0.75 4.12
CA PHE A 101 4.15 0.54 3.98
C PHE A 101 4.87 1.86 3.75
N GLY A 102 6.10 1.98 4.26
CA GLY A 102 6.88 3.19 4.11
C GLY A 102 8.39 2.97 4.00
N GLY A 103 9.09 3.99 3.54
CA GLY A 103 10.55 4.08 3.59
C GLY A 103 11.02 5.52 3.42
N GLY A 104 12.15 5.88 4.03
CA GLY A 104 12.69 7.24 3.98
C GLY A 104 14.21 7.28 3.99
N GLY A 105 14.86 6.17 3.63
CA GLY A 105 16.29 6.03 3.79
C GLY A 105 16.69 6.22 5.25
N GLY A 106 17.70 7.07 5.51
CA GLY A 106 18.14 7.40 6.86
C GLY A 106 17.30 8.49 7.56
N THR A 107 16.25 9.01 6.92
CA THR A 107 15.41 10.07 7.50
C THR A 107 14.50 9.55 8.62
N ILE A 108 14.09 8.27 8.56
CA ILE A 108 13.24 7.64 9.57
C ILE A 108 14.11 6.77 10.48
N LEU A 109 14.22 7.13 11.75
CA LEU A 109 15.09 6.46 12.71
C LEU A 109 14.53 5.11 13.17
N PRO A 110 15.36 4.14 13.61
CA PRO A 110 14.88 2.85 14.10
C PRO A 110 13.82 2.94 15.21
N GLU A 111 13.95 3.90 16.12
CA GLU A 111 13.00 4.13 17.21
C GLU A 111 11.65 4.64 16.68
N GLU A 112 11.68 5.53 15.69
CA GLU A 112 10.49 6.05 15.00
C GLU A 112 9.80 4.96 14.17
N ILE A 113 10.58 4.10 13.49
CA ILE A 113 10.09 2.91 12.79
C ILE A 113 9.34 1.99 13.76
N LYS A 114 9.92 1.76 14.94
CA LYS A 114 9.27 0.96 15.98
C LYS A 114 7.97 1.61 16.43
N GLU A 115 7.98 2.90 16.73
CA GLU A 115 6.79 3.62 17.18
C GLU A 115 5.67 3.62 16.13
N LEU A 116 5.99 3.85 14.86
CA LEU A 116 5.02 3.81 13.76
C LEU A 116 4.41 2.42 13.58
N GLN A 117 5.22 1.36 13.67
CA GLN A 117 4.70 0.00 13.56
C GLN A 117 3.86 -0.40 14.77
N ASP A 118 4.26 0.00 15.98
CA ASP A 118 3.47 -0.20 17.20
C ASP A 118 2.12 0.57 17.12
N TYR A 119 2.08 1.70 16.41
CA TYR A 119 0.85 2.48 16.18
C TYR A 119 -0.15 1.79 15.25
N GLY A 120 0.35 1.00 14.28
CA GLY A 120 -0.48 0.27 13.31
C GLY A 120 0.02 0.29 11.87
N ILE A 121 1.15 0.95 11.59
CA ILE A 121 1.78 0.87 10.26
C ILE A 121 2.33 -0.54 10.04
N THR A 122 2.10 -1.11 8.86
CA THR A 122 2.39 -2.53 8.62
C THR A 122 3.88 -2.82 8.57
N ARG A 123 4.65 -1.99 7.86
CA ARG A 123 6.11 -2.07 7.83
C ARG A 123 6.72 -0.77 7.33
N ILE A 124 7.73 -0.27 8.04
CA ILE A 124 8.65 0.75 7.50
C ILE A 124 10.00 0.08 7.24
N TYR A 125 10.54 0.23 6.03
CA TYR A 125 11.80 -0.37 5.64
C TYR A 125 12.97 0.58 5.90
N HIS A 126 13.93 0.12 6.73
CA HIS A 126 15.19 0.82 6.98
C HIS A 126 16.23 0.46 5.90
N PRO A 127 17.27 1.28 5.63
CA PRO A 127 18.38 0.91 4.75
C PRO A 127 19.04 -0.44 5.06
N ASP A 128 19.03 -0.88 6.31
CA ASP A 128 19.51 -2.21 6.70
C ASP A 128 18.61 -3.36 6.20
N ASP A 129 17.29 -3.14 6.11
CA ASP A 129 16.37 -4.09 5.46
C ASP A 129 16.74 -4.22 3.98
N GLY A 130 17.00 -3.10 3.31
CA GLY A 130 17.44 -3.11 1.90
C GLY A 130 18.78 -3.84 1.70
N ARG A 131 19.72 -3.72 2.63
CA ARG A 131 21.01 -4.45 2.60
C ARG A 131 20.85 -5.95 2.81
N SER A 132 19.94 -6.35 3.70
CA SER A 132 19.75 -7.75 4.12
C SER A 132 18.80 -8.53 3.21
N MET A 133 17.69 -7.91 2.80
CA MET A 133 16.64 -8.54 2.00
C MET A 133 16.85 -8.32 0.49
N GLY A 134 17.56 -7.26 0.12
CA GLY A 134 17.56 -6.74 -1.25
C GLY A 134 16.22 -6.11 -1.63
N LEU A 135 16.19 -5.41 -2.77
CA LEU A 135 14.98 -4.72 -3.24
C LEU A 135 13.83 -5.70 -3.51
N GLN A 136 14.11 -6.83 -4.16
CA GLN A 136 13.10 -7.85 -4.42
C GLN A 136 12.56 -8.48 -3.13
N GLY A 137 13.43 -8.71 -2.13
CA GLY A 137 13.01 -9.26 -0.84
C GLY A 137 12.04 -8.33 -0.11
N MET A 138 12.29 -7.02 -0.11
CA MET A 138 11.36 -6.04 0.47
C MET A 138 10.00 -6.03 -0.25
N ILE A 139 9.99 -6.15 -1.58
CA ILE A 139 8.72 -6.22 -2.33
C ILE A 139 7.99 -7.54 -2.09
N ASN A 140 8.71 -8.66 -1.98
CA ASN A 140 8.11 -9.94 -1.63
C ASN A 140 7.43 -9.86 -0.25
N ASP A 141 8.10 -9.26 0.74
CA ASP A 141 7.58 -9.06 2.09
C ASP A 141 6.31 -8.18 2.10
N LEU A 142 6.32 -7.10 1.31
CA LEU A 142 5.17 -6.22 1.12
C LEU A 142 3.98 -6.95 0.51
N LEU A 143 4.20 -7.69 -0.59
CA LEU A 143 3.14 -8.38 -1.30
C LEU A 143 2.59 -9.56 -0.50
N GLU A 144 3.44 -10.34 0.18
CA GLU A 144 2.99 -11.44 1.03
C GLU A 144 2.08 -10.95 2.16
N LYS A 145 2.39 -9.81 2.78
CA LYS A 145 1.54 -9.18 3.81
C LYS A 145 0.26 -8.56 3.27
N SER A 146 0.20 -8.33 1.96
CA SER A 146 -0.94 -7.71 1.26
C SER A 146 -1.78 -8.73 0.50
N ASP A 147 -1.40 -10.01 0.48
CA ASP A 147 -2.06 -11.07 -0.28
C ASP A 147 -3.25 -11.66 0.50
N PHE A 148 -4.33 -10.89 0.59
CA PHE A 148 -5.58 -11.29 1.20
C PHE A 148 -6.75 -11.04 0.27
N ASP A 149 -7.80 -11.85 0.41
CA ASP A 149 -8.97 -11.76 -0.44
C ASP A 149 -9.86 -10.56 -0.04
N LEU A 150 -9.90 -9.52 -0.86
CA LEU A 150 -10.87 -8.43 -0.75
C LEU A 150 -12.25 -8.78 -1.32
N SER A 151 -12.31 -9.82 -2.14
CA SER A 151 -13.48 -10.22 -2.92
C SER A 151 -14.40 -11.21 -2.18
N GLY A 152 -14.26 -11.31 -0.86
CA GLY A 152 -15.23 -11.98 0.02
C GLY A 152 -16.66 -11.42 -0.16
N GLN A 153 -17.67 -12.20 0.25
CA GLN A 153 -19.08 -11.87 0.01
C GLN A 153 -19.42 -10.44 0.47
N LEU A 154 -20.12 -9.70 -0.40
CA LEU A 154 -20.68 -8.39 -0.06
C LEU A 154 -21.62 -8.53 1.15
N ASN A 155 -21.30 -7.82 2.24
CA ASN A 155 -22.00 -7.82 3.50
C ASN A 155 -22.80 -6.53 3.73
N GLY A 156 -23.47 -6.06 2.67
CA GLY A 156 -24.37 -4.90 2.73
C GLY A 156 -23.94 -3.73 1.86
N GLU A 157 -22.76 -3.78 1.23
CA GLU A 157 -22.23 -2.74 0.35
C GLU A 157 -23.19 -2.46 -0.81
N VAL A 158 -23.82 -3.48 -1.39
CA VAL A 158 -24.84 -3.31 -2.46
C VAL A 158 -26.00 -2.43 -2.00
N LYS A 159 -26.44 -2.57 -0.75
CA LYS A 159 -27.51 -1.74 -0.18
C LYS A 159 -27.03 -0.33 0.16
N ALA A 160 -25.73 -0.18 0.41
CA ALA A 160 -25.08 1.07 0.74
C ALA A 160 -24.50 1.82 -0.47
N LEU A 161 -24.78 1.33 -1.70
CA LEU A 161 -24.37 1.99 -2.94
C LEU A 161 -25.01 3.39 -3.03
N SER A 162 -24.16 4.40 -2.94
CA SER A 162 -24.51 5.81 -3.06
C SER A 162 -23.28 6.56 -3.58
N PRO A 163 -23.44 7.64 -4.37
CA PRO A 163 -22.34 8.55 -4.70
C PRO A 163 -21.58 9.06 -3.47
N ASP A 164 -22.24 9.14 -2.32
CA ASP A 164 -21.65 9.58 -1.04
C ASP A 164 -20.89 8.47 -0.30
N ASN A 165 -20.86 7.23 -0.85
CA ASN A 165 -20.18 6.09 -0.26
C ASN A 165 -19.21 5.43 -1.27
N PRO A 166 -18.05 6.06 -1.54
CA PRO A 166 -17.08 5.55 -2.49
C PRO A 166 -16.54 4.17 -2.11
N GLY A 167 -16.42 3.85 -0.82
CA GLY A 167 -15.95 2.53 -0.37
C GLY A 167 -16.89 1.39 -0.76
N ALA A 168 -18.21 1.57 -0.65
CA ALA A 168 -19.18 0.58 -1.09
C ALA A 168 -19.16 0.36 -2.61
N ILE A 169 -18.99 1.44 -3.37
CA ILE A 169 -18.84 1.37 -4.83
C ILE A 169 -17.57 0.60 -5.19
N ALA A 170 -16.43 0.99 -4.63
CA ALA A 170 -15.12 0.39 -4.89
C ALA A 170 -15.12 -1.11 -4.58
N ARG A 171 -15.63 -1.51 -3.39
CA ARG A 171 -15.74 -2.91 -3.01
C ARG A 171 -16.63 -3.72 -3.96
N THR A 172 -17.75 -3.14 -4.39
CA THR A 172 -18.65 -3.81 -5.35
C THR A 172 -17.98 -4.02 -6.70
N ILE A 173 -17.19 -3.04 -7.17
CA ILE A 173 -16.39 -3.17 -8.40
C ILE A 173 -15.34 -4.28 -8.25
N SER A 174 -14.57 -4.32 -7.16
CA SER A 174 -13.58 -5.36 -6.91
C SER A 174 -14.17 -6.77 -6.87
N VAL A 175 -15.35 -6.93 -6.28
CA VAL A 175 -16.06 -8.21 -6.26
C VAL A 175 -16.51 -8.61 -7.66
N ALA A 176 -17.06 -7.67 -8.45
CA ALA A 176 -17.45 -7.94 -9.84
C ALA A 176 -16.26 -8.27 -10.74
N GLU A 177 -15.11 -7.62 -10.53
CA GLU A 177 -13.87 -7.86 -11.28
C GLU A 177 -13.25 -9.24 -11.00
N ASN A 178 -13.30 -9.69 -9.74
CA ASN A 178 -12.65 -10.91 -9.31
C ASN A 178 -13.57 -12.15 -9.34
N HIS A 179 -14.88 -11.95 -9.20
CA HIS A 179 -15.88 -13.01 -9.22
C HIS A 179 -17.08 -12.68 -10.12
N PRO A 180 -16.87 -12.46 -11.44
CA PRO A 180 -17.97 -12.13 -12.35
C PRO A 180 -19.08 -13.20 -12.33
N ASP A 181 -18.72 -14.47 -12.15
CA ASP A 181 -19.65 -15.59 -12.15
C ASP A 181 -20.59 -15.60 -10.93
N LEU A 182 -20.20 -15.00 -9.81
CA LEU A 182 -21.07 -14.93 -8.62
C LEU A 182 -22.31 -14.05 -8.85
N TYR A 183 -22.27 -13.17 -9.85
CA TYR A 183 -23.32 -12.17 -10.12
C TYR A 183 -23.82 -12.18 -11.58
N ALA A 184 -23.37 -13.13 -12.41
CA ALA A 184 -23.75 -13.26 -13.82
C ALA A 184 -25.18 -13.80 -14.07
N LYS A 185 -26.14 -13.58 -13.15
CA LYS A 185 -27.52 -14.07 -13.27
C LYS A 185 -28.52 -12.98 -13.62
#